data_AF-A0A963VIU0-F1
#
_entry.id   AF-A0A963VIU0-F1
#
_cell.length_a   1.000
_cell.length_b   1.000
_cell.length_c   1.000
_cell.angle_alpha   90.00
_cell.angle_beta   90.00
_cell.angle_gamma   90.00
#
_symmetry.space_group_name_H-M   'P 1'
#
loop_
_entity.id
_entity.type
_entity.pdbx_description
1 polymer ?
#
loop_
_entity_poly.entity_id
_entity_poly.type
_entity_poly.pdbx_seq_one_letter_code
_entity_poly.pdbx_strand_id
1 'polypeptide(L)'
;MSVRRVESARWHQIRVSAKTCWIFVQLRLDDGAVGCGEASLAGQEAAVIAAANKLAARLGQADSAHPATFAAGLLPATLAESAAVSAIDQALWDLHARSQQRTVADLLGGICRDRIAVYANINRRTDPRTPEGFAQSARDALAAGHVAFKLAPFDEVSTTVCADGDGIAAMQQGLARIAAVRDVVGPQRRLMVDCHWRFDEATARALVHAAAELGLYWIECPLPETDEHIDALVRLRALANAKGIRMAGMEQGIRFEAFRPYCEAGAYDVMMPDVKYMGG
;
A
#
# COMPACT_ATOMS: atom_id res chain seq x y z
N MET A 1 -11.33 -15.82 34.35
CA MET A 1 -12.07 -14.75 33.65
C MET A 1 -12.92 -15.41 32.58
N SER A 2 -14.17 -14.98 32.39
CA SER A 2 -15.02 -15.49 31.32
C SER A 2 -14.36 -15.18 29.96
N VAL A 3 -14.32 -16.17 29.06
CA VAL A 3 -13.83 -15.96 27.70
C VAL A 3 -14.87 -15.10 26.98
N ARG A 4 -14.50 -13.87 26.63
CA ARG A 4 -15.36 -12.95 25.87
C ARG A 4 -15.50 -13.47 24.45
N ARG A 5 -16.74 -13.68 24.00
CA ARG A 5 -17.01 -14.24 22.67
C ARG A 5 -17.41 -13.15 21.70
N VAL A 6 -16.98 -13.29 20.45
CA VAL A 6 -17.51 -12.46 19.36
C VAL A 6 -18.97 -12.84 19.14
N GLU A 7 -19.87 -11.90 19.40
CA GLU A 7 -21.32 -12.06 19.24
C GLU A 7 -21.73 -11.78 17.78
N SER A 8 -21.17 -10.73 17.17
CA SER A 8 -21.51 -10.35 15.79
C SER A 8 -20.39 -9.56 15.09
N ALA A 9 -20.41 -9.61 13.76
CA ALA A 9 -19.61 -8.76 12.89
C ALA A 9 -20.55 -7.97 11.96
N ARG A 10 -20.48 -6.63 12.04
CA ARG A 10 -21.25 -5.75 11.16
C ARG A 10 -20.33 -5.08 10.15
N TRP A 11 -20.62 -5.29 8.88
CA TRP A 11 -19.86 -4.73 7.76
C TRP A 11 -20.55 -3.48 7.22
N HIS A 12 -19.78 -2.43 6.98
CA HIS A 12 -20.24 -1.14 6.49
C HIS A 12 -19.57 -0.82 5.17
N GLN A 13 -20.35 -0.43 4.17
CA GLN A 13 -19.84 0.10 2.90
C GLN A 13 -20.18 1.59 2.85
N ILE A 14 -19.15 2.43 2.71
CA ILE A 14 -19.29 3.88 2.73
C ILE A 14 -18.76 4.42 1.40
N ARG A 15 -19.65 4.84 0.51
CA ARG A 15 -19.27 5.47 -0.76
C ARG A 15 -18.81 6.91 -0.48
N VAL A 16 -17.51 7.16 -0.63
CA VAL A 16 -16.88 8.46 -0.35
C VAL A 16 -16.73 9.30 -1.61
N SER A 17 -16.53 8.66 -2.76
CA SER A 17 -16.49 9.32 -4.06
C SER A 17 -16.95 8.36 -5.16
N ALA A 18 -17.09 8.87 -6.39
CA ALA A 18 -17.38 8.03 -7.56
C ALA A 18 -16.40 6.86 -7.73
N LYS A 19 -15.13 7.05 -7.32
CA LYS A 19 -14.06 6.04 -7.47
C LYS A 19 -13.72 5.30 -6.17
N THR A 20 -14.28 5.68 -5.02
CA THR A 20 -13.86 5.17 -3.71
C THR A 20 -15.03 4.76 -2.84
N CYS A 21 -15.06 3.47 -2.47
CA CYS A 21 -15.87 2.93 -1.38
C CYS A 21 -14.92 2.47 -0.28
N TRP A 22 -15.22 2.83 0.97
CA TRP A 22 -14.58 2.26 2.13
C TRP A 22 -15.39 1.10 2.67
N ILE A 23 -14.69 0.08 3.19
CA ILE A 23 -15.31 -1.07 3.83
C ILE A 23 -14.74 -1.20 5.24
N PHE A 24 -15.60 -1.15 6.24
CA PHE A 24 -15.22 -1.34 7.64
C PHE A 24 -16.00 -2.49 8.26
N VAL A 25 -15.38 -3.17 9.22
CA VAL A 25 -16.05 -4.13 10.10
C VAL A 25 -16.09 -3.59 11.52
N GLN A 26 -17.21 -3.84 12.21
CA GLN A 26 -17.33 -3.70 13.66
C GLN A 26 -17.57 -5.08 14.26
N LEU A 27 -16.65 -5.54 15.11
CA LEU A 27 -16.83 -6.76 15.89
C LEU A 27 -17.39 -6.39 17.26
N ARG A 28 -18.50 -7.02 17.65
CA ARG A 28 -19.11 -6.86 18.97
C ARG A 28 -18.86 -8.11 19.82
N LEU A 29 -18.39 -7.91 21.04
CA LEU A 29 -18.30 -8.95 22.06
C LEU A 29 -19.59 -9.06 22.87
N ASP A 30 -19.79 -10.20 23.54
CA ASP A 30 -20.92 -10.49 24.44
C ASP A 30 -21.06 -9.53 25.63
N ASP A 31 -19.98 -8.89 26.06
CA ASP A 31 -19.97 -7.83 27.06
C ASP A 31 -20.32 -6.43 26.50
N GLY A 32 -20.61 -6.35 25.20
CA GLY A 32 -20.97 -5.13 24.50
C GLY A 32 -19.80 -4.32 23.95
N ALA A 33 -18.54 -4.71 24.21
CA ALA A 33 -17.37 -4.04 23.64
C ALA A 33 -17.35 -4.14 22.11
N VAL A 34 -16.81 -3.12 21.45
CA VAL A 34 -16.74 -3.04 19.98
C VAL A 34 -15.33 -2.67 19.53
N GLY A 35 -14.80 -3.44 18.58
CA GLY A 35 -13.58 -3.11 17.85
C GLY A 35 -13.85 -2.87 16.37
N CYS A 36 -12.97 -2.13 15.71
CA CYS A 36 -13.08 -1.82 14.29
C CYS A 36 -11.86 -2.21 13.47
N GLY A 37 -12.09 -2.51 12.19
CA GLY A 37 -11.03 -2.73 11.21
C GLY A 37 -11.48 -2.37 9.80
N GLU A 38 -10.53 -2.24 8.89
CA GLU A 38 -10.74 -1.78 7.51
C GLU A 38 -10.39 -2.85 6.49
N ALA A 39 -11.30 -3.07 5.52
CA ALA A 39 -11.15 -4.00 4.39
C ALA A 39 -11.31 -3.29 3.03
N SER A 40 -11.07 -1.98 2.96
CA SER A 40 -11.28 -1.19 1.73
C SER A 40 -10.36 -1.68 0.59
N LEU A 41 -10.99 -2.21 -0.47
CA LEU A 41 -10.32 -2.66 -1.69
C LEU A 41 -11.08 -2.13 -2.91
N ALA A 42 -10.55 -1.06 -3.52
CA ALA A 42 -11.23 -0.33 -4.58
C ALA A 42 -11.47 -1.22 -5.82
N GLY A 43 -12.70 -1.22 -6.33
CA GLY A 43 -13.10 -2.03 -7.49
C GLY A 43 -13.37 -3.49 -7.20
N GLN A 44 -13.16 -3.95 -5.96
CA GLN A 44 -13.41 -5.33 -5.53
C GLN A 44 -14.35 -5.40 -4.31
N GLU A 45 -15.19 -4.38 -4.11
CA GLU A 45 -16.07 -4.28 -2.96
C GLU A 45 -16.98 -5.50 -2.79
N ALA A 46 -17.58 -5.97 -3.90
CA ALA A 46 -18.44 -7.15 -3.88
C ALA A 46 -17.68 -8.43 -3.48
N ALA A 47 -16.42 -8.57 -3.92
CA ALA A 47 -15.59 -9.72 -3.57
C ALA A 47 -15.22 -9.71 -2.08
N VAL A 48 -14.92 -8.54 -1.52
CA VAL A 48 -14.64 -8.39 -0.07
C VAL A 48 -15.87 -8.78 0.75
N ILE A 49 -17.06 -8.31 0.37
CA ILE A 49 -18.31 -8.66 1.08
C ILE A 49 -18.63 -10.16 0.96
N ALA A 50 -18.40 -10.75 -0.21
CA ALA A 50 -18.53 -12.20 -0.38
C ALA A 50 -17.56 -12.97 0.54
N ALA A 51 -16.31 -12.52 0.66
CA ALA A 51 -15.34 -13.10 1.58
C ALA A 51 -15.74 -12.93 3.06
N ALA A 52 -16.20 -11.74 3.44
CA ALA A 52 -16.71 -11.45 4.77
C ALA A 52 -17.87 -12.37 5.18
N ASN A 53 -18.82 -12.61 4.27
CA ASN A 53 -19.94 -13.52 4.50
C ASN A 53 -19.49 -14.96 4.73
N LYS A 54 -18.45 -15.43 4.02
CA LYS A 54 -17.85 -16.76 4.27
C LYS A 54 -17.18 -16.82 5.66
N LEU A 55 -16.55 -15.74 6.10
CA LEU A 55 -15.89 -15.67 7.41
C LEU A 55 -16.87 -15.62 8.57
N ALA A 56 -18.15 -15.27 8.36
CA ALA A 56 -19.17 -15.25 9.41
C ALA A 56 -19.28 -16.60 10.16
N ALA A 57 -19.19 -17.72 9.43
CA ALA A 57 -19.21 -19.07 10.01
C ALA A 57 -17.97 -19.38 10.89
N ARG A 58 -16.91 -18.58 10.79
CA ARG A 58 -15.66 -18.74 11.52
C ARG A 58 -15.49 -17.73 12.66
N LEU A 59 -16.41 -16.79 12.86
CA LEU A 59 -16.31 -15.78 13.93
C LEU A 59 -16.22 -16.40 15.33
N GLY A 60 -16.79 -17.58 15.56
CA GLY A 60 -16.63 -18.31 16.83
C GLY A 60 -15.19 -18.76 17.13
N GLN A 61 -14.28 -18.71 16.14
CA GLN A 61 -12.85 -18.98 16.29
C GLN A 61 -12.06 -17.73 16.66
N ALA A 62 -12.67 -16.54 16.56
CA ALA A 62 -12.02 -15.28 16.86
C ALA A 62 -11.94 -15.06 18.38
N ASP A 63 -10.72 -14.83 18.88
CA ASP A 63 -10.47 -14.60 20.30
C ASP A 63 -9.72 -13.27 20.50
N SER A 64 -10.42 -12.30 21.09
CA SER A 64 -9.84 -10.99 21.42
C SER A 64 -8.76 -11.05 22.50
N ALA A 65 -8.60 -12.15 23.25
CA ALA A 65 -7.47 -12.33 24.16
C ALA A 65 -6.19 -12.76 23.41
N HIS A 66 -6.33 -13.37 22.23
CA HIS A 66 -5.24 -13.85 21.39
C HIS A 66 -5.46 -13.40 19.93
N PRO A 67 -5.48 -12.09 19.66
CA PRO A 67 -5.98 -11.52 18.42
C PRO A 67 -5.33 -12.13 17.16
N ALA A 68 -4.01 -12.33 17.19
CA ALA A 68 -3.23 -12.86 16.07
C ALA A 68 -3.59 -14.31 15.65
N THR A 69 -4.28 -15.08 16.50
CA THR A 69 -4.59 -16.49 16.19
C THR A 69 -5.61 -16.63 15.06
N PHE A 70 -6.51 -15.66 14.92
CA PHE A 70 -7.56 -15.69 13.90
C PHE A 70 -6.95 -15.62 12.49
N ALA A 71 -6.15 -14.57 12.20
CA ALA A 71 -5.52 -14.43 10.90
C ALA A 71 -4.50 -15.54 10.61
N ALA A 72 -3.70 -15.95 11.60
CA ALA A 72 -2.69 -17.00 11.44
C ALA A 72 -3.28 -18.37 11.08
N GLY A 73 -4.54 -18.65 11.49
CA GLY A 73 -5.25 -19.88 11.14
C GLY A 73 -5.93 -19.87 9.77
N LEU A 74 -5.69 -18.84 8.95
CA LEU A 74 -6.35 -18.61 7.67
C LEU A 74 -5.35 -18.52 6.52
N LEU A 75 -5.74 -19.11 5.39
CA LEU A 75 -4.98 -19.09 4.15
C LEU A 75 -5.82 -18.42 3.05
N PRO A 76 -5.99 -17.08 3.08
CA PRO A 76 -6.70 -16.38 2.01
C PRO A 76 -5.97 -16.58 0.68
N ALA A 77 -6.73 -16.90 -0.37
CA ALA A 77 -6.17 -17.11 -1.70
C ALA A 77 -6.20 -15.84 -2.57
N THR A 78 -6.96 -14.83 -2.15
CA THR A 78 -7.16 -13.58 -2.90
C THR A 78 -6.95 -12.36 -2.00
N LEU A 79 -6.63 -11.22 -2.60
CA LEU A 79 -6.61 -9.91 -1.92
C LEU A 79 -7.92 -9.61 -1.19
N ALA A 80 -9.07 -9.92 -1.80
CA ALA A 80 -10.37 -9.67 -1.19
C ALA A 80 -10.62 -10.55 0.06
N GLU A 81 -10.22 -11.82 0.01
CA GLU A 81 -10.25 -12.71 1.18
C GLU A 81 -9.31 -12.23 2.26
N SER A 82 -8.07 -11.87 1.89
CA SER A 82 -7.08 -11.36 2.84
C SER A 82 -7.52 -10.05 3.47
N ALA A 83 -8.23 -9.20 2.72
CA ALA A 83 -8.77 -7.95 3.25
C ALA A 83 -9.85 -8.16 4.30
N ALA A 84 -10.76 -9.12 4.07
CA ALA A 84 -11.77 -9.47 5.04
C ALA A 84 -11.15 -10.09 6.31
N VAL A 85 -10.11 -10.93 6.16
CA VAL A 85 -9.35 -11.48 7.30
C VAL A 85 -8.64 -10.38 8.09
N SER A 86 -7.90 -9.52 7.40
CA SER A 86 -7.11 -8.44 8.01
C SER A 86 -7.99 -7.48 8.80
N ALA A 87 -9.19 -7.14 8.29
CA ALA A 87 -10.11 -6.26 9.00
C ALA A 87 -10.65 -6.88 10.30
N ILE A 88 -10.88 -8.20 10.34
CA ILE A 88 -11.26 -8.88 11.57
C ILE A 88 -10.08 -8.89 12.54
N ASP A 89 -8.86 -9.17 12.08
CA ASP A 89 -7.64 -9.15 12.90
C ASP A 89 -7.41 -7.77 13.54
N GLN A 90 -7.49 -6.70 12.77
CA GLN A 90 -7.43 -5.31 13.26
C GLN A 90 -8.48 -5.04 14.35
N ALA A 91 -9.73 -5.47 14.14
CA ALA A 91 -10.80 -5.28 15.11
C ALA A 91 -10.57 -6.09 16.41
N LEU A 92 -9.96 -7.27 16.32
CA LEU A 92 -9.56 -8.05 17.49
C LEU A 92 -8.42 -7.37 18.26
N TRP A 93 -7.43 -6.80 17.56
CA TRP A 93 -6.37 -6.02 18.19
C TRP A 93 -6.90 -4.76 18.89
N ASP A 94 -7.86 -4.05 18.29
CA ASP A 94 -8.53 -2.91 18.92
C ASP A 94 -9.25 -3.33 20.21
N LEU A 95 -10.03 -4.42 20.18
CA LEU A 95 -10.68 -4.99 21.37
C LEU A 95 -9.66 -5.40 22.45
N HIS A 96 -8.57 -6.04 22.05
CA HIS A 96 -7.52 -6.49 22.95
C HIS A 96 -6.87 -5.31 23.67
N ALA A 97 -6.44 -4.30 22.91
CA ALA A 97 -5.82 -3.08 23.41
C ALA A 97 -6.71 -2.35 24.41
N ARG A 98 -7.98 -2.14 24.06
CA ARG A 98 -8.97 -1.49 24.94
C ARG A 98 -9.18 -2.24 26.23
N SER A 99 -9.23 -3.57 26.18
CA SER A 99 -9.42 -4.39 27.38
C SER A 99 -8.27 -4.32 28.36
N GLN A 100 -7.06 -4.00 27.87
CA GLN A 100 -5.88 -3.78 28.68
C GLN A 100 -5.64 -2.30 29.01
N GLN A 101 -6.52 -1.38 28.57
CA GLN A 101 -6.32 0.06 28.69
C GLN A 101 -4.98 0.54 28.11
N ARG A 102 -4.55 -0.09 26.99
CA ARG A 102 -3.29 0.18 26.29
C ARG A 102 -3.57 0.53 24.84
N THR A 103 -2.58 1.12 24.16
CA THR A 103 -2.64 1.29 22.70
C THR A 103 -2.21 0.00 22.00
N VAL A 104 -2.62 -0.19 20.74
CA VAL A 104 -2.11 -1.29 19.90
C VAL A 104 -0.58 -1.23 19.80
N ALA A 105 -0.01 -0.03 19.68
CA ALA A 105 1.45 0.16 19.64
C ALA A 105 2.15 -0.36 20.91
N ASP A 106 1.58 -0.12 22.10
CA ASP A 106 2.14 -0.66 23.35
C ASP A 106 2.20 -2.18 23.35
N LEU A 107 1.19 -2.83 22.78
CA LEU A 107 1.10 -4.28 22.70
C LEU A 107 2.06 -4.86 21.65
N LEU A 108 2.33 -4.12 20.58
CA LEU A 108 3.25 -4.49 19.50
C LEU A 108 4.73 -4.16 19.78
N GLY A 109 5.08 -3.84 21.03
CA GLY A 109 6.46 -3.59 21.44
C GLY A 109 6.77 -2.16 21.87
N GLY A 110 5.77 -1.28 21.93
CA GLY A 110 5.90 0.08 22.42
C GLY A 110 6.25 1.11 21.34
N ILE A 111 6.29 2.38 21.76
CA ILE A 111 6.60 3.51 20.89
C ILE A 111 8.12 3.58 20.68
N CYS A 112 8.57 3.36 19.44
CA CYS A 112 9.99 3.43 19.07
C CYS A 112 10.43 4.80 18.52
N ARG A 113 9.50 5.75 18.34
CA ARG A 113 9.75 7.10 17.81
C ARG A 113 8.59 8.03 18.15
N ASP A 114 8.90 9.30 18.42
CA ASP A 114 7.88 10.30 18.78
C ASP A 114 7.12 10.83 17.56
N ARG A 115 7.69 10.71 16.36
CA ARG A 115 7.14 11.25 15.11
C ARG A 115 7.40 10.31 13.94
N ILE A 116 6.43 10.25 13.02
CA ILE A 116 6.52 9.52 11.76
C ILE A 116 6.58 10.56 10.63
N ALA A 117 7.61 10.48 9.79
CA ALA A 117 7.70 11.33 8.61
C ALA A 117 6.63 10.88 7.59
N VAL A 118 5.81 11.82 7.13
CA VAL A 118 4.78 11.59 6.11
C VAL A 118 5.15 12.28 4.80
N TYR A 119 4.64 11.77 3.70
CA TYR A 119 4.75 12.39 2.38
C TYR A 119 3.36 12.68 1.82
N ALA A 120 3.25 13.75 1.03
CA ALA A 120 2.02 14.06 0.30
C ALA A 120 1.94 13.18 -0.95
N ASN A 121 1.01 12.22 -0.97
CA ASN A 121 0.64 11.53 -2.20
C ASN A 121 -0.32 12.44 -2.99
N ILE A 122 0.22 13.15 -3.99
CA ILE A 122 -0.53 14.12 -4.79
C ILE A 122 -1.27 13.48 -5.98
N ASN A 123 -1.13 12.16 -6.17
CA ASN A 123 -1.56 11.48 -7.38
C ASN A 123 -3.08 11.57 -7.62
N ARG A 124 -3.91 11.11 -6.68
CA ARG A 124 -5.37 10.98 -6.89
C ARG A 124 -6.11 12.32 -6.95
N ARG A 125 -5.55 13.38 -6.36
CA ARG A 125 -6.16 14.72 -6.35
C ARG A 125 -5.86 15.52 -7.61
N THR A 126 -4.84 15.12 -8.38
CA THR A 126 -4.39 15.89 -9.53
C THR A 126 -5.33 15.69 -10.71
N ASP A 127 -6.04 16.75 -11.09
CA ASP A 127 -6.88 16.83 -12.27
C ASP A 127 -6.85 18.29 -12.80
N PRO A 128 -6.46 18.55 -14.05
CA PRO A 128 -6.04 17.60 -15.08
C PRO A 128 -4.68 16.95 -14.78
N ARG A 129 -4.45 15.73 -15.30
CA ARG A 129 -3.20 14.97 -15.11
C ARG A 129 -2.07 15.44 -16.05
N THR A 130 -1.87 16.74 -16.13
CA THR A 130 -0.81 17.39 -16.92
C THR A 130 0.38 17.77 -16.03
N PRO A 131 1.55 18.11 -16.61
CA PRO A 131 2.67 18.64 -15.82
C PRO A 131 2.28 19.83 -14.94
N GLU A 132 1.50 20.78 -15.45
CA GLU A 132 1.03 21.93 -14.67
C GLU A 132 0.05 21.52 -13.55
N GLY A 133 -0.84 20.55 -13.79
CA GLY A 133 -1.74 20.06 -12.74
C GLY A 133 -1.00 19.41 -11.58
N PHE A 134 0.05 18.64 -11.89
CA PHE A 134 0.93 18.06 -10.87
C PHE A 134 1.78 19.12 -10.16
N ALA A 135 2.30 20.11 -10.89
CA ALA A 135 3.02 21.25 -10.31
C ALA A 135 2.13 22.03 -9.34
N GLN A 136 0.88 22.32 -9.72
CA GLN A 136 -0.09 22.98 -8.85
C GLN A 136 -0.40 22.13 -7.61
N SER A 137 -0.59 20.82 -7.78
CA SER A 137 -0.83 19.93 -6.65
C SER A 137 0.35 19.88 -5.68
N ALA A 138 1.58 20.01 -6.17
CA ALA A 138 2.78 20.14 -5.36
C ALA A 138 2.86 21.51 -4.64
N ARG A 139 2.48 22.61 -5.30
CA ARG A 139 2.39 23.95 -4.69
C ARG A 139 1.43 23.95 -3.51
N ASP A 140 0.24 23.37 -3.67
CA ASP A 140 -0.74 23.29 -2.59
C ASP A 140 -0.22 22.45 -1.41
N ALA A 141 0.44 21.33 -1.69
CA ALA A 141 1.00 20.47 -0.66
C ALA A 141 2.17 21.14 0.09
N LEU A 142 2.99 21.96 -0.58
CA LEU A 142 3.98 22.83 0.07
C LEU A 142 3.31 23.87 0.97
N ALA A 143 2.24 24.52 0.50
CA ALA A 143 1.49 25.49 1.29
C ALA A 143 0.85 24.86 2.53
N ALA A 144 0.48 23.58 2.46
CA ALA A 144 0.02 22.79 3.59
C ALA A 144 1.14 22.27 4.52
N GLY A 145 2.41 22.59 4.23
CA GLY A 145 3.56 22.26 5.09
C GLY A 145 4.21 20.91 4.82
N HIS A 146 3.87 20.22 3.72
CA HIS A 146 4.51 18.95 3.37
C HIS A 146 5.93 19.17 2.83
N VAL A 147 6.83 18.23 3.15
CA VAL A 147 8.27 18.29 2.80
C VAL A 147 8.75 17.12 1.93
N ALA A 148 7.87 16.16 1.65
CA ALA A 148 8.12 15.00 0.80
C ALA A 148 6.87 14.71 -0.03
N PHE A 149 7.06 14.23 -1.26
CA PHE A 149 5.98 14.13 -2.25
C PHE A 149 6.05 12.81 -3.01
N LYS A 150 4.88 12.27 -3.37
CA LYS A 150 4.76 11.10 -4.24
C LYS A 150 3.71 11.34 -5.32
N LEU A 151 4.00 10.88 -6.54
CA LEU A 151 3.05 10.83 -7.65
C LEU A 151 3.16 9.51 -8.42
N ALA A 152 2.11 9.14 -9.15
CA ALA A 152 2.15 8.05 -10.13
C ALA A 152 1.96 8.65 -11.53
N PRO A 153 3.04 9.00 -12.25
CA PRO A 153 2.95 9.91 -13.39
C PRO A 153 2.87 9.20 -14.75
N PHE A 154 2.90 7.88 -14.80
CA PHE A 154 3.08 7.10 -16.03
C PHE A 154 1.75 6.54 -16.56
N ASP A 155 0.79 7.42 -16.86
CA ASP A 155 -0.55 7.01 -17.32
C ASP A 155 -0.55 6.33 -18.69
N GLU A 156 0.42 6.68 -19.53
CA GLU A 156 0.58 6.19 -20.89
C GLU A 156 1.37 4.88 -20.97
N VAL A 157 1.99 4.44 -19.87
CA VAL A 157 2.81 3.23 -19.83
C VAL A 157 1.95 2.05 -19.42
N SER A 158 2.13 0.92 -20.11
CA SER A 158 1.61 -0.39 -19.71
C SER A 158 2.58 -1.47 -20.17
N THR A 159 2.44 -2.68 -19.64
CA THR A 159 3.28 -3.82 -20.03
C THR A 159 3.13 -4.15 -21.51
N THR A 160 1.93 -3.98 -22.07
CA THR A 160 1.66 -4.10 -23.52
C THR A 160 2.41 -3.03 -24.32
N VAL A 161 2.32 -1.76 -23.92
CA VAL A 161 3.03 -0.66 -24.60
C VAL A 161 4.54 -0.86 -24.55
N CYS A 162 5.07 -1.39 -23.45
CA CYS A 162 6.49 -1.73 -23.36
C CYS A 162 6.86 -2.88 -24.30
N ALA A 163 6.07 -3.95 -24.33
CA ALA A 163 6.28 -5.10 -25.20
C ALA A 163 6.22 -4.74 -26.70
N ASP A 164 5.42 -3.74 -27.07
CA ASP A 164 5.33 -3.21 -28.43
C ASP A 164 6.54 -2.33 -28.81
N GLY A 165 7.45 -2.07 -27.87
CA GLY A 165 8.66 -1.24 -28.07
C GLY A 165 8.46 0.25 -27.82
N ASP A 166 7.25 0.67 -27.43
CA ASP A 166 6.87 2.08 -27.27
C ASP A 166 7.02 2.60 -25.83
N GLY A 167 7.47 1.75 -24.89
CA GLY A 167 7.59 2.09 -23.47
C GLY A 167 8.41 3.36 -23.19
N ILE A 168 9.53 3.55 -23.90
CA ILE A 168 10.40 4.73 -23.75
C ILE A 168 9.70 6.01 -24.21
N ALA A 169 8.94 5.95 -25.30
CA ALA A 169 8.17 7.09 -25.79
C ALA A 169 7.01 7.41 -24.85
N ALA A 170 6.30 6.38 -24.38
CA ALA A 170 5.18 6.51 -23.46
C ALA A 170 5.58 7.13 -22.11
N MET A 171 6.75 6.79 -21.56
CA MET A 171 7.17 7.34 -20.26
C MET A 171 7.52 8.84 -20.29
N GLN A 172 7.72 9.45 -21.47
CA GLN A 172 8.13 10.86 -21.58
C GLN A 172 7.13 11.83 -20.95
N GLN A 173 5.82 11.56 -21.07
CA GLN A 173 4.80 12.38 -20.41
C GLN A 173 4.91 12.29 -18.88
N GLY A 174 5.22 11.10 -18.36
CA GLY A 174 5.50 10.91 -16.94
C GLY A 174 6.74 11.66 -16.47
N LEU A 175 7.84 11.62 -17.24
CA LEU A 175 9.05 12.38 -16.94
C LEU A 175 8.79 13.90 -16.93
N ALA A 176 7.99 14.42 -17.86
CA ALA A 176 7.60 15.82 -17.87
C ALA A 176 6.79 16.22 -16.61
N ARG A 177 5.87 15.35 -16.16
CA ARG A 177 5.13 15.57 -14.89
C ARG A 177 6.06 15.58 -13.68
N ILE A 178 7.04 14.68 -13.65
CA ILE A 178 8.04 14.62 -12.56
C ILE A 178 8.90 15.90 -12.56
N ALA A 179 9.39 16.33 -13.71
CA ALA A 179 10.19 17.54 -13.85
C ALA A 179 9.43 18.78 -13.35
N ALA A 180 8.17 18.94 -13.75
CA ALA A 180 7.35 20.07 -13.29
C ALA A 180 7.15 20.08 -11.77
N VAL A 181 7.00 18.91 -11.14
CA VAL A 181 6.94 18.82 -9.68
C VAL A 181 8.29 19.12 -9.04
N ARG A 182 9.39 18.63 -9.62
CA ARG A 182 10.75 18.92 -9.15
C ARG A 182 11.05 20.42 -9.14
N ASP A 183 10.65 21.14 -10.19
CA ASP A 183 10.82 22.60 -10.28
C ASP A 183 10.11 23.33 -9.14
N VAL A 184 8.96 22.82 -8.70
CA VAL A 184 8.18 23.38 -7.58
C VAL A 184 8.78 23.04 -6.23
N VAL A 185 9.12 21.76 -5.99
CA VAL A 185 9.54 21.29 -4.66
C VAL A 185 11.04 21.52 -4.40
N GLY A 186 11.79 21.87 -5.43
CA GLY A 186 13.23 22.10 -5.39
C GLY A 186 14.05 20.82 -5.27
N PRO A 187 15.39 20.88 -5.40
CA PRO A 187 16.25 19.70 -5.54
C PRO A 187 16.43 18.90 -4.25
N GLN A 188 16.20 19.49 -3.08
CA GLN A 188 16.52 18.88 -1.78
C GLN A 188 15.37 18.04 -1.20
N ARG A 189 14.13 18.29 -1.64
CA ARG A 189 12.96 17.59 -1.08
C ARG A 189 12.83 16.20 -1.69
N ARG A 190 12.41 15.23 -0.87
CA ARG A 190 12.18 13.86 -1.35
C ARG A 190 11.01 13.85 -2.33
N LEU A 191 11.26 13.33 -3.51
CA LEU A 191 10.27 13.10 -4.55
C LEU A 191 10.29 11.62 -4.93
N MET A 192 9.15 10.99 -4.81
CA MET A 192 8.96 9.57 -5.06
C MET A 192 8.02 9.38 -6.26
N VAL A 193 8.27 8.35 -7.06
CA VAL A 193 7.38 7.98 -8.17
C VAL A 193 6.90 6.55 -8.03
N ASP A 194 5.67 6.32 -8.43
CA ASP A 194 5.00 5.03 -8.45
C ASP A 194 4.66 4.63 -9.88
N CYS A 195 5.11 3.46 -10.27
CA CYS A 195 4.96 2.89 -11.61
C CYS A 195 3.73 1.98 -11.74
N HIS A 196 3.06 1.61 -10.65
CA HIS A 196 1.92 0.70 -10.62
C HIS A 196 2.10 -0.56 -11.50
N TRP A 197 3.28 -1.20 -11.45
CA TRP A 197 3.63 -2.44 -12.16
C TRP A 197 3.57 -2.35 -13.70
N ARG A 198 3.65 -1.13 -14.26
CA ARG A 198 3.39 -0.89 -15.70
C ARG A 198 4.58 -1.14 -16.62
N PHE A 199 5.80 -1.27 -16.09
CA PHE A 199 7.01 -1.33 -16.92
C PHE A 199 7.45 -2.77 -17.14
N ASP A 200 8.14 -3.00 -18.26
CA ASP A 200 9.04 -4.14 -18.40
C ASP A 200 10.46 -3.78 -17.90
N GLU A 201 11.35 -4.77 -17.81
CA GLU A 201 12.70 -4.55 -17.29
C GLU A 201 13.49 -3.54 -18.15
N ALA A 202 13.38 -3.62 -19.48
CA ALA A 202 14.13 -2.75 -20.39
C ALA A 202 13.74 -1.27 -20.21
N THR A 203 12.45 -0.99 -20.18
CA THR A 203 11.90 0.37 -20.00
C THR A 203 12.14 0.86 -18.58
N ALA A 204 12.02 -0.01 -17.56
CA ALA A 204 12.33 0.34 -16.17
C ALA A 204 13.81 0.72 -15.99
N ARG A 205 14.74 0.04 -16.67
CA ARG A 205 16.16 0.45 -16.68
C ARG A 205 16.33 1.85 -17.27
N ALA A 206 15.67 2.16 -18.39
CA ALA A 206 15.69 3.50 -18.98
C ALA A 206 15.12 4.56 -18.04
N LEU A 207 14.03 4.24 -17.34
CA LEU A 207 13.45 5.09 -16.29
C LEU A 207 14.47 5.37 -15.18
N VAL A 208 15.18 4.36 -14.68
CA VAL A 208 16.20 4.54 -13.61
C VAL A 208 17.29 5.53 -14.03
N HIS A 209 17.70 5.52 -15.31
CA HIS A 209 18.64 6.51 -15.83
C HIS A 209 18.05 7.93 -15.85
N ALA A 210 16.84 8.10 -16.37
CA ALA A 210 16.18 9.41 -16.42
C ALA A 210 15.84 9.95 -15.03
N ALA A 211 15.44 9.08 -14.11
CA ALA A 211 15.09 9.40 -12.73
C ALA A 211 16.26 9.97 -11.92
N ALA A 212 17.50 9.58 -12.23
CA ALA A 212 18.69 10.06 -11.54
C ALA A 212 18.92 11.56 -11.78
N GLU A 213 18.69 12.02 -13.02
CA GLU A 213 18.78 13.44 -13.38
C GLU A 213 17.70 14.29 -12.66
N LEU A 214 16.57 13.67 -12.29
CA LEU A 214 15.46 14.31 -11.57
C LEU A 214 15.59 14.21 -10.03
N GLY A 215 16.66 13.57 -9.55
CA GLY A 215 16.96 13.42 -8.12
C GLY A 215 15.88 12.67 -7.35
N LEU A 216 15.30 11.60 -7.93
CA LEU A 216 14.26 10.83 -7.26
C LEU A 216 14.77 10.11 -6.01
N TYR A 217 13.93 10.07 -4.97
CA TYR A 217 14.22 9.36 -3.72
C TYR A 217 13.94 7.86 -3.84
N TRP A 218 12.83 7.48 -4.49
CA TRP A 218 12.54 6.10 -4.84
C TRP A 218 11.80 5.95 -6.16
N ILE A 219 11.84 4.74 -6.70
CA ILE A 219 10.94 4.21 -7.73
C ILE A 219 10.14 3.05 -7.10
N GLU A 220 8.82 3.11 -7.20
CA GLU A 220 7.89 2.16 -6.59
C GLU A 220 7.21 1.28 -7.63
N CYS A 221 7.11 -0.02 -7.32
CA CYS A 221 6.42 -1.04 -8.12
C CYS A 221 6.72 -0.94 -9.63
N PRO A 222 7.99 -0.99 -10.08
CA PRO A 222 8.31 -0.81 -11.49
C PRO A 222 7.76 -1.94 -12.37
N LEU A 223 7.97 -3.19 -11.96
CA LEU A 223 7.60 -4.39 -12.68
C LEU A 223 6.47 -5.13 -11.98
N PRO A 224 5.72 -6.02 -12.66
CA PRO A 224 4.86 -6.99 -12.01
C PRO A 224 5.59 -7.77 -10.90
N GLU A 225 4.92 -7.97 -9.78
CA GLU A 225 5.48 -8.67 -8.62
C GLU A 225 5.07 -10.15 -8.67
N THR A 226 5.78 -10.91 -9.52
CA THR A 226 5.71 -12.37 -9.58
C THR A 226 7.09 -12.98 -9.36
N ASP A 227 7.15 -14.27 -9.02
CA ASP A 227 8.42 -14.98 -8.80
C ASP A 227 9.38 -14.85 -10.00
N GLU A 228 8.85 -14.81 -11.22
CA GLU A 228 9.62 -14.64 -12.47
C GLU A 228 10.34 -13.28 -12.56
N HIS A 229 9.84 -12.26 -11.87
CA HIS A 229 10.38 -10.89 -11.92
C HIS A 229 11.38 -10.61 -10.79
N ILE A 230 11.56 -11.51 -9.81
CA ILE A 230 12.42 -11.26 -8.65
C ILE A 230 13.85 -10.91 -9.07
N ASP A 231 14.45 -11.70 -9.97
CA ASP A 231 15.81 -11.44 -10.43
C ASP A 231 15.93 -10.12 -11.21
N ALA A 232 14.90 -9.75 -11.97
CA ALA A 232 14.84 -8.47 -12.67
C ALA A 232 14.75 -7.29 -11.69
N LEU A 233 13.94 -7.42 -10.65
CA LEU A 233 13.83 -6.43 -9.56
C LEU A 233 15.15 -6.28 -8.80
N VAL A 234 15.88 -7.37 -8.54
CA VAL A 234 17.23 -7.30 -7.93
C VAL A 234 18.21 -6.53 -8.82
N ARG A 235 18.23 -6.80 -10.13
CA ARG A 235 19.08 -6.06 -11.09
C ARG A 235 18.71 -4.58 -11.16
N LEU A 236 17.42 -4.27 -11.21
CA LEU A 236 16.92 -2.89 -11.18
C LEU A 236 17.28 -2.17 -9.89
N ARG A 237 17.14 -2.83 -8.74
CA ARG A 237 17.49 -2.27 -7.45
C ARG A 237 18.98 -1.96 -7.37
N ALA A 238 19.84 -2.86 -7.84
CA ALA A 238 21.28 -2.62 -7.89
C ALA A 238 21.62 -1.39 -8.76
N LEU A 239 20.99 -1.27 -9.92
CA LEU A 239 21.14 -0.11 -10.82
C LEU A 239 20.64 1.19 -10.19
N ALA A 240 19.47 1.17 -9.55
CA ALA A 240 18.86 2.32 -8.90
C ALA A 240 19.72 2.80 -7.72
N ASN A 241 20.17 1.87 -6.87
CA ASN A 241 21.01 2.18 -5.71
C ASN A 241 22.38 2.75 -6.12
N ALA A 242 22.97 2.28 -7.22
CA ALA A 242 24.19 2.87 -7.79
C ALA A 242 24.01 4.34 -8.22
N LYS A 243 22.76 4.80 -8.38
CA LYS A 243 22.37 6.18 -8.70
C LYS A 243 21.76 6.92 -7.51
N GLY A 244 21.79 6.33 -6.31
CA GLY A 244 21.23 6.92 -5.09
C GLY A 244 19.70 6.85 -4.99
N ILE A 245 19.04 6.06 -5.84
CA ILE A 245 17.58 5.89 -5.88
C ILE A 245 17.22 4.56 -5.20
N ARG A 246 16.27 4.58 -4.28
CA ARG A 246 15.73 3.35 -3.66
C ARG A 246 14.69 2.70 -4.55
N MET A 247 14.51 1.39 -4.40
CA MET A 247 13.32 0.71 -4.90
C MET A 247 12.34 0.38 -3.78
N ALA A 248 11.06 0.59 -4.05
CA ALA A 248 9.96 0.25 -3.16
C ALA A 248 8.92 -0.66 -3.85
N GLY A 249 8.24 -1.51 -3.08
CA GLY A 249 7.20 -2.38 -3.64
C GLY A 249 6.52 -3.25 -2.60
N MET A 250 5.83 -4.28 -3.08
CA MET A 250 5.07 -5.30 -2.33
C MET A 250 3.80 -4.77 -1.67
N GLU A 251 3.17 -3.76 -2.27
CA GLU A 251 1.89 -3.24 -1.77
C GLU A 251 0.71 -4.17 -2.07
N GLN A 252 0.87 -5.33 -2.70
CA GLN A 252 -0.22 -6.31 -2.84
C GLN A 252 0.11 -7.68 -2.23
N GLY A 253 1.24 -7.78 -1.53
CA GLY A 253 1.64 -9.00 -0.84
C GLY A 253 0.66 -9.34 0.28
N ILE A 254 0.18 -10.59 0.27
CA ILE A 254 -0.68 -11.14 1.33
C ILE A 254 0.09 -12.19 2.14
N ARG A 255 0.09 -12.02 3.47
CA ARG A 255 0.86 -12.83 4.44
C ARG A 255 2.37 -12.81 4.22
N PHE A 256 3.08 -13.34 5.21
CA PHE A 256 4.53 -13.45 5.20
C PHE A 256 5.09 -14.20 3.99
N GLU A 257 4.40 -15.25 3.51
CA GLU A 257 4.88 -16.09 2.41
C GLU A 257 5.06 -15.29 1.11
N ALA A 258 4.21 -14.30 0.85
CA ALA A 258 4.34 -13.46 -0.35
C ALA A 258 5.58 -12.56 -0.30
N PHE A 259 6.02 -12.11 0.89
CA PHE A 259 7.19 -11.23 1.04
C PHE A 259 8.50 -12.00 1.12
N ARG A 260 8.48 -13.22 1.67
CA ARG A 260 9.67 -14.05 1.89
C ARG A 260 10.63 -14.10 0.69
N PRO A 261 10.20 -14.48 -0.54
CA PRO A 261 11.14 -14.63 -1.65
C PRO A 261 11.78 -13.29 -2.06
N TYR A 262 11.04 -12.17 -1.98
CA TYR A 262 11.58 -10.84 -2.24
C TYR A 262 12.55 -10.37 -1.16
N CYS A 263 12.31 -10.73 0.11
CA CYS A 263 13.21 -10.45 1.23
C CYS A 263 14.52 -11.23 1.08
N GLU A 264 14.42 -12.53 0.83
CA GLU A 264 15.57 -13.44 0.69
C GLU A 264 16.45 -13.06 -0.51
N ALA A 265 15.84 -12.63 -1.63
CA ALA A 265 16.55 -12.13 -2.80
C ALA A 265 17.10 -10.71 -2.64
N GLY A 266 16.57 -9.92 -1.69
CA GLY A 266 16.91 -8.51 -1.53
C GLY A 266 16.42 -7.62 -2.68
N ALA A 267 15.18 -7.86 -3.16
CA ALA A 267 14.60 -7.22 -4.34
C ALA A 267 14.20 -5.74 -4.14
N TYR A 268 13.93 -5.32 -2.90
CA TYR A 268 13.49 -3.96 -2.57
C TYR A 268 14.27 -3.36 -1.40
N ASP A 269 14.46 -2.03 -1.40
CA ASP A 269 14.98 -1.29 -0.24
C ASP A 269 13.88 -0.97 0.77
N VAL A 270 12.65 -0.80 0.28
CA VAL A 270 11.47 -0.50 1.09
C VAL A 270 10.33 -1.41 0.68
N MET A 271 9.89 -2.27 1.60
CA MET A 271 8.65 -3.02 1.42
C MET A 271 7.48 -2.22 2.01
N MET A 272 6.33 -2.26 1.34
CA MET A 272 5.16 -1.46 1.70
C MET A 272 3.94 -2.35 1.92
N PRO A 273 3.98 -3.27 2.89
CA PRO A 273 2.82 -4.07 3.18
C PRO A 273 1.69 -3.17 3.71
N ASP A 274 0.48 -3.36 3.19
CA ASP A 274 -0.69 -2.62 3.66
C ASP A 274 -1.46 -3.49 4.65
N VAL A 275 -1.65 -2.94 5.84
CA VAL A 275 -2.36 -3.55 6.97
C VAL A 275 -3.76 -4.06 6.60
N LYS A 276 -4.39 -3.47 5.56
CA LYS A 276 -5.72 -3.86 5.11
C LYS A 276 -5.77 -5.18 4.37
N TYR A 277 -4.64 -5.76 3.92
CA TYR A 277 -4.66 -7.06 3.24
C TYR A 277 -3.40 -7.91 3.47
N MET A 278 -2.34 -7.39 4.10
CA MET A 278 -1.17 -8.21 4.43
C MET A 278 -1.46 -9.31 5.47
N GLY A 279 -2.57 -9.22 6.20
CA GLY A 279 -2.94 -10.16 7.27
C GLY A 279 -3.46 -9.51 8.56
N GLY A 280 -3.53 -8.17 8.63
CA GLY A 280 -3.77 -7.42 9.86
C GLY A 280 -2.50 -6.87 10.46
#